data_AF-A0A1Y1KP99-F1
#
_entry.id   AF-A0A1Y1KP99-F1
#
_cell.length_a   1.000
_cell.length_b   1.000
_cell.length_c   1.000
_cell.angle_alpha   90.00
_cell.angle_beta   90.00
_cell.angle_gamma   90.00
#
_symmetry.space_group_name_H-M   'P 1'
#
loop_
_entity.id
_entity.type
_entity.pdbx_description
1 polymer ?
#
loop_
_entity_poly.entity_id
_entity_poly.type
_entity_poly.pdbx_seq_one_letter_code
_entity_poly.pdbx_strand_id
1 'polypeptide(L)'
;DPQFLVESLSDSTIYMAYYTVCHWLHKDLYGREKGVGNIAPEQLTDDVWDYLFCRRDLSEDILNSSKIPKATLESMRREFEYFYPLDVRSSGKDLIPNHLTFFLYIHLAVFPPEYWPRGIRANGHLMLNGEKMAKSTGNFMTLRDLVEKYGADASRIAIADA
;
A
#
# COMPACT_ATOMS: atom_id res chain seq x y z
N ASP A 1 -2.20 -23.01 6.62
CA ASP A 1 -1.51 -23.70 7.72
C ASP A 1 -1.14 -22.66 8.76
N PRO A 2 -1.74 -22.66 9.96
CA PRO A 2 -1.52 -21.63 10.98
C PRO A 2 -0.13 -21.69 11.64
N GLN A 3 0.69 -22.70 11.35
CA GLN A 3 2.04 -22.80 11.91
C GLN A 3 3.05 -21.85 11.24
N PHE A 4 2.78 -21.45 10.00
CA PHE A 4 3.69 -20.62 9.21
C PHE A 4 3.26 -19.16 9.20
N LEU A 5 4.24 -18.26 9.34
CA LEU A 5 4.06 -16.84 9.15
C LEU A 5 4.41 -16.47 7.71
N VAL A 6 3.64 -15.56 7.13
CA VAL A 6 3.99 -14.94 5.84
C VAL A 6 5.15 -13.99 6.08
N GLU A 7 6.17 -14.06 5.22
CA GLU A 7 7.35 -13.21 5.33
C GLU A 7 7.12 -11.81 4.72
N SER A 8 7.88 -10.83 5.19
CA SER A 8 7.68 -9.39 4.91
C SER A 8 7.73 -8.94 3.45
N LEU A 9 8.44 -9.65 2.57
CA LEU A 9 8.51 -9.34 1.14
C LEU A 9 7.35 -9.97 0.36
N SER A 10 6.62 -10.90 0.96
CA SER A 10 5.50 -11.63 0.35
C SER A 10 4.17 -10.98 0.66
N ASP A 11 3.96 -10.52 1.90
CA ASP A 11 2.74 -9.79 2.31
C ASP A 11 2.72 -8.33 1.85
N SER A 12 3.82 -7.82 1.30
CA SER A 12 3.98 -6.42 0.91
C SER A 12 3.83 -6.15 -0.60
N THR A 13 3.22 -7.06 -1.35
CA THR A 13 3.21 -7.02 -2.82
C THR A 13 2.01 -6.30 -3.45
N ILE A 14 0.84 -6.31 -2.82
CA ILE A 14 -0.41 -5.72 -3.36
C ILE A 14 -1.17 -4.83 -2.38
N TYR A 15 -0.55 -4.47 -1.25
CA TYR A 15 -1.20 -3.66 -0.20
C TYR A 15 -1.66 -2.26 -0.67
N MET A 16 -1.20 -1.80 -1.83
CA MET A 16 -1.64 -0.51 -2.38
C MET A 16 -3.12 -0.58 -2.79
N ALA A 17 -3.64 -1.75 -3.15
CA ALA A 17 -5.07 -1.96 -3.37
C ALA A 17 -5.85 -1.78 -2.06
N TYR A 18 -5.30 -2.26 -0.93
CA TYR A 18 -5.90 -2.07 0.39
C TYR A 18 -6.03 -0.58 0.78
N TYR A 19 -5.10 0.28 0.36
CA TYR A 19 -5.20 1.72 0.61
C TYR A 19 -6.46 2.37 0.04
N THR A 20 -6.99 1.84 -1.07
CA THR A 20 -8.21 2.38 -1.69
C THR A 20 -9.44 2.21 -0.80
N VAL A 21 -9.44 1.20 0.08
CA VAL A 21 -10.61 0.84 0.90
C VAL A 21 -10.36 0.90 2.41
N CYS A 22 -9.12 1.08 2.88
CA CYS A 22 -8.78 0.97 4.31
C CYS A 22 -9.59 1.92 5.21
N HIS A 23 -9.93 3.12 4.72
CA HIS A 23 -10.71 4.12 5.44
C HIS A 23 -12.19 3.70 5.68
N TRP A 24 -12.71 2.75 4.89
CA TRP A 24 -13.99 2.09 5.15
C TRP A 24 -13.90 1.11 6.32
N LEU A 25 -12.74 0.52 6.52
CA LEU A 25 -12.51 -0.59 7.44
C LEU A 25 -12.08 -0.10 8.83
N HIS A 26 -11.15 0.84 8.90
CA HIS A 26 -10.63 1.36 10.17
C HIS A 26 -10.24 2.84 10.13
N LYS A 27 -10.20 3.46 11.31
CA LYS A 27 -9.78 4.87 11.50
C LYS A 27 -8.38 5.01 12.07
N ASP A 28 -7.99 4.10 12.94
CA ASP A 28 -6.69 4.11 13.59
C ASP A 28 -5.72 3.11 12.95
N LEU A 29 -4.43 3.26 13.25
CA LEU A 29 -3.37 2.41 12.70
C LEU A 29 -3.51 0.94 13.09
N TYR A 30 -4.15 0.64 14.23
CA TYR A 30 -4.25 -0.70 14.80
C TYR A 30 -5.56 -1.41 14.48
N GLY A 31 -6.49 -0.76 13.75
CA GLY A 31 -7.78 -1.36 13.41
C GLY A 31 -8.72 -1.56 14.60
N ARG A 32 -8.55 -0.80 15.69
CA ARG A 32 -9.38 -0.88 16.90
C ARG A 32 -10.72 -0.17 16.73
N GLU A 33 -10.72 0.91 15.97
CA GLU A 33 -11.89 1.70 15.64
C GLU A 33 -12.34 1.44 14.21
N LYS A 34 -13.61 1.06 14.06
CA LYS A 34 -14.22 0.81 12.75
C LYS A 34 -14.26 2.08 11.91
N GLY A 35 -13.99 1.90 10.61
CA GLY A 35 -14.06 2.92 9.58
C GLY A 35 -15.49 3.32 9.22
N VAL A 36 -15.63 4.09 8.13
CA VAL A 36 -16.93 4.63 7.70
C VAL A 36 -17.93 3.55 7.27
N GLY A 37 -17.45 2.36 6.90
CA GLY A 37 -18.29 1.22 6.54
C GLY A 37 -18.88 0.46 7.72
N ASN A 38 -18.39 0.70 8.95
CA ASN A 38 -18.77 -0.07 10.16
C ASN A 38 -18.61 -1.60 10.00
N ILE A 39 -17.63 -2.03 9.20
CA ILE A 39 -17.37 -3.43 8.85
C ILE A 39 -16.46 -4.06 9.92
N ALA A 40 -16.82 -5.24 10.42
CA ALA A 40 -15.95 -6.05 11.29
C ALA A 40 -15.02 -6.94 10.45
N PRO A 41 -13.81 -7.28 10.94
CA PRO A 41 -12.87 -8.13 10.20
C PRO A 41 -13.47 -9.46 9.72
N GLU A 42 -14.35 -10.06 10.53
CA GLU A 42 -14.98 -11.36 10.25
C GLU A 42 -15.99 -11.29 9.08
N GLN A 43 -16.42 -10.08 8.69
CA GLN A 43 -17.31 -9.87 7.55
C GLN A 43 -16.56 -9.82 6.20
N LEU A 44 -15.22 -9.68 6.23
CA LEU A 44 -14.37 -9.57 5.05
C LEU A 44 -13.89 -10.95 4.59
N THR A 45 -14.82 -11.71 4.00
CA THR A 45 -14.53 -13.01 3.41
C THR A 45 -13.76 -12.89 2.10
N ASP A 46 -13.17 -13.99 1.62
CA ASP A 46 -12.48 -14.04 0.33
C ASP A 46 -13.37 -13.54 -0.81
N ASP A 47 -14.66 -13.91 -0.79
CA ASP A 47 -15.63 -13.47 -1.79
C ASP A 47 -15.90 -11.96 -1.76
N VAL A 48 -15.86 -11.34 -0.57
CA VAL A 48 -15.95 -9.88 -0.44
C VAL A 48 -14.72 -9.24 -1.08
N TRP A 49 -13.52 -9.72 -0.78
CA TRP A 49 -12.28 -9.20 -1.37
C TRP A 49 -12.25 -9.37 -2.88
N ASP A 50 -12.67 -10.53 -3.39
CA ASP A 50 -12.76 -10.78 -4.82
C ASP A 50 -13.73 -9.82 -5.50
N TYR A 51 -14.86 -9.50 -4.87
CA TYR A 51 -15.79 -8.51 -5.40
C TYR A 51 -15.18 -7.10 -5.38
N LEU A 52 -14.60 -6.68 -4.25
CA LEU A 52 -14.01 -5.35 -4.08
C LEU A 52 -12.91 -5.07 -5.10
N PHE A 53 -12.12 -6.09 -5.44
CA PHE A 53 -10.99 -5.99 -6.37
C PHE A 53 -11.31 -6.48 -7.78
N CYS A 54 -12.60 -6.47 -8.15
CA CYS A 54 -13.06 -6.74 -9.52
C CYS A 54 -12.69 -8.12 -10.06
N ARG A 55 -12.53 -9.11 -9.18
CA ARG A 55 -12.27 -10.52 -9.53
C ARG A 55 -13.55 -11.33 -9.70
N ARG A 56 -14.69 -10.77 -9.26
CA ARG A 56 -16.04 -11.32 -9.46
C ARG A 56 -17.11 -10.25 -9.39
N ASP A 57 -18.31 -10.61 -9.83
CA ASP A 57 -19.51 -9.79 -9.69
C ASP A 57 -20.17 -9.96 -8.32
N LEU A 58 -20.98 -8.96 -7.95
CA LEU A 58 -21.77 -9.01 -6.73
C LEU A 58 -22.83 -10.11 -6.85
N SER A 59 -22.88 -11.02 -5.88
CA SER A 59 -23.94 -12.02 -5.77
C SER A 59 -24.72 -11.88 -4.47
N GLU A 60 -25.94 -12.42 -4.45
CA GLU A 60 -26.77 -12.53 -3.24
C GLU A 60 -26.02 -13.25 -2.10
N ASP A 61 -25.21 -14.25 -2.41
CA ASP A 61 -24.41 -14.99 -1.42
C ASP A 61 -23.41 -14.11 -0.68
N ILE A 62 -22.77 -13.15 -1.37
CA ILE A 62 -21.85 -12.18 -0.74
C ILE A 62 -22.62 -11.29 0.23
N LEU A 63 -23.79 -10.80 -0.18
CA LEU A 63 -24.63 -9.94 0.66
C LEU A 63 -25.11 -10.69 1.91
N ASN A 64 -25.54 -11.93 1.74
CA ASN A 64 -26.07 -12.76 2.82
C ASN A 64 -24.98 -13.21 3.81
N SER A 65 -23.80 -13.60 3.31
CA SER A 65 -22.69 -14.08 4.14
C SER A 65 -21.99 -12.94 4.89
N SER A 66 -21.65 -11.85 4.19
CA SER A 66 -20.92 -10.72 4.79
C SER A 66 -21.83 -9.83 5.64
N LYS A 67 -23.13 -9.75 5.32
CA LYS A 67 -24.10 -8.81 5.91
C LYS A 67 -23.67 -7.35 5.76
N ILE A 68 -22.79 -7.04 4.81
CA ILE A 68 -22.38 -5.68 4.49
C ILE A 68 -23.45 -5.10 3.54
N PRO A 69 -23.95 -3.86 3.78
CA PRO A 69 -24.91 -3.25 2.88
C PRO A 69 -24.38 -3.16 1.45
N LYS A 70 -25.22 -3.49 0.47
CA LYS A 70 -24.88 -3.42 -0.95
C LYS A 70 -24.27 -2.09 -1.36
N ALA A 71 -24.86 -0.98 -0.92
CA ALA A 71 -24.36 0.37 -1.22
C ALA A 71 -22.94 0.62 -0.68
N THR A 72 -22.59 0.03 0.47
CA THR A 72 -21.24 0.11 1.04
C THR A 72 -20.25 -0.66 0.18
N LEU A 73 -20.59 -1.89 -0.21
CA LEU A 73 -19.75 -2.72 -1.09
C LEU A 73 -19.54 -2.05 -2.46
N GLU A 74 -20.60 -1.53 -3.08
CA GLU A 74 -20.51 -0.79 -4.35
C GLU A 74 -19.64 0.46 -4.22
N SER A 75 -19.74 1.19 -3.11
CA SER A 75 -18.90 2.38 -2.88
C SER A 75 -17.43 2.00 -2.71
N MET A 76 -17.12 0.97 -1.93
CA MET A 76 -15.75 0.48 -1.74
C MET A 76 -15.14 -0.02 -3.05
N ARG A 77 -15.89 -0.78 -3.86
CA ARG A 77 -15.43 -1.23 -5.18
C ARG A 77 -15.18 -0.03 -6.09
N ARG A 78 -16.07 0.95 -6.11
CA ARG A 78 -15.90 2.19 -6.89
C ARG A 78 -14.62 2.95 -6.52
N GLU A 79 -14.26 3.00 -5.23
CA GLU A 79 -12.99 3.62 -4.81
C GLU A 79 -11.78 2.89 -5.39
N PHE A 80 -11.79 1.55 -5.36
CA PHE A 80 -10.74 0.76 -6.02
C PHE A 80 -10.71 1.03 -7.53
N GLU A 81 -11.84 0.91 -8.23
CA GLU A 81 -11.95 1.14 -9.68
C GLU A 81 -11.55 2.56 -10.09
N TYR A 82 -11.72 3.55 -9.21
CA TYR A 82 -11.32 4.93 -9.45
C TYR A 82 -9.82 5.17 -9.25
N PHE A 83 -9.25 4.68 -8.15
CA PHE A 83 -7.86 4.95 -7.78
C PHE A 83 -6.85 3.97 -8.39
N TYR A 84 -7.28 2.79 -8.83
CA TYR A 84 -6.44 1.81 -9.50
C TYR A 84 -6.64 1.89 -11.04
N PRO A 85 -5.61 1.58 -11.85
CA PRO A 85 -4.30 1.03 -11.49
C PRO A 85 -3.37 2.03 -10.79
N LEU A 86 -2.38 1.52 -10.07
CA LEU A 86 -1.33 2.35 -9.45
C LEU A 86 -0.51 3.08 -10.52
N ASP A 87 -0.64 4.41 -10.60
CA ASP A 87 0.05 5.24 -11.59
C ASP A 87 1.58 5.23 -11.43
N VAL A 88 2.07 5.36 -10.19
CA VAL A 88 3.50 5.36 -9.90
C VAL A 88 3.83 4.66 -8.58
N ARG A 89 4.80 3.75 -8.63
CA ARG A 89 5.47 3.18 -7.47
C ARG A 89 6.90 3.69 -7.40
N SER A 90 7.19 4.56 -6.43
CA SER A 90 8.56 5.08 -6.20
C SER A 90 9.29 4.25 -5.15
N SER A 91 10.56 3.93 -5.39
CA SER A 91 11.38 3.16 -4.45
C SER A 91 12.88 3.34 -4.68
N GLY A 92 13.70 2.89 -3.73
CA GLY A 92 15.14 2.74 -3.92
C GLY A 92 15.48 1.61 -4.90
N LYS A 93 16.58 1.74 -5.64
CA LYS A 93 17.05 0.74 -6.62
C LYS A 93 17.34 -0.64 -6.01
N ASP A 94 17.60 -0.70 -4.71
CA ASP A 94 17.84 -1.92 -3.94
C ASP A 94 16.62 -2.86 -3.87
N LEU A 95 15.41 -2.33 -4.09
CA LEU A 95 14.18 -3.12 -4.11
C LEU A 95 13.82 -3.70 -5.47
N ILE A 96 14.57 -3.36 -6.54
CA ILE A 96 14.38 -3.92 -7.89
C ILE A 96 14.47 -5.46 -7.89
N PRO A 97 15.55 -6.09 -7.40
CA PRO A 97 15.72 -7.55 -7.51
C PRO A 97 14.82 -8.36 -6.57
N ASN A 98 13.95 -7.72 -5.78
CA ASN A 98 13.06 -8.37 -4.82
C ASN A 98 11.64 -7.80 -4.87
N HIS A 99 11.26 -6.91 -3.95
CA HIS A 99 9.94 -6.34 -3.76
C HIS A 99 9.30 -5.85 -5.06
N LEU A 100 10.01 -5.04 -5.86
CA LEU A 100 9.43 -4.50 -7.10
C LEU A 100 9.18 -5.58 -8.16
N THR A 101 9.99 -6.64 -8.16
CA THR A 101 9.77 -7.81 -9.02
C THR A 101 8.56 -8.60 -8.52
N PHE A 102 8.48 -8.89 -7.21
CA PHE A 102 7.33 -9.60 -6.62
C PHE A 102 6.03 -8.82 -6.78
N PHE A 103 6.08 -7.49 -6.60
CA PHE A 103 4.99 -6.56 -6.86
C PHE A 103 4.40 -6.76 -8.26
N LEU A 104 5.23 -6.84 -9.31
CA LEU A 104 4.75 -7.10 -10.67
C LEU A 104 4.13 -8.50 -10.77
N TYR A 105 4.83 -9.55 -10.33
CA TYR A 105 4.32 -10.93 -10.43
C TYR A 105 2.96 -11.11 -9.77
N ILE A 106 2.78 -10.59 -8.55
CA ILE A 106 1.52 -10.76 -7.81
C ILE A 106 0.42 -9.89 -8.41
N HIS A 107 0.72 -8.67 -8.89
CA HIS A 107 -0.30 -7.86 -9.58
C HIS A 107 -0.83 -8.57 -10.83
N LEU A 108 0.06 -9.16 -11.64
CA LEU A 108 -0.31 -9.91 -12.85
C LEU A 108 -1.10 -11.19 -12.53
N ALA A 109 -0.83 -11.83 -11.39
CA ALA A 109 -1.53 -13.05 -10.99
C ALA A 109 -2.93 -12.80 -10.41
N VAL A 110 -3.14 -11.65 -9.76
CA VAL A 110 -4.36 -11.37 -8.99
C VAL A 110 -5.34 -10.50 -9.76
N PHE A 111 -4.85 -9.44 -10.43
CA PHE A 111 -5.69 -8.42 -11.03
C PHE A 111 -5.75 -8.55 -12.57
N PRO A 112 -6.89 -8.20 -13.19
CA PRO A 112 -6.99 -8.14 -14.63
C PRO A 112 -6.13 -7.00 -15.21
N PRO A 113 -5.78 -7.05 -16.52
CA PRO A 113 -4.79 -6.16 -17.14
C PRO A 113 -5.01 -4.66 -16.96
N GLU A 114 -6.25 -4.22 -16.88
CA GLU A 114 -6.63 -2.82 -16.65
C GLU A 114 -6.16 -2.26 -15.29
N TYR A 115 -5.91 -3.13 -14.31
CA TYR A 115 -5.46 -2.76 -12.97
C TYR A 115 -3.96 -3.04 -12.74
N TRP A 116 -3.20 -3.37 -13.79
CA TRP A 116 -1.75 -3.54 -13.68
C TRP A 116 -1.04 -2.21 -13.45
N PRO A 117 0.05 -2.19 -12.66
CA PRO A 117 0.81 -0.98 -12.39
C PRO A 117 1.29 -0.26 -13.66
N ARG A 118 1.17 1.07 -13.69
CA ARG A 118 1.53 1.86 -14.88
C ARG A 118 3.00 2.29 -14.91
N GLY A 119 3.63 2.45 -13.75
CA GLY A 119 4.99 2.97 -13.69
C GLY A 119 5.72 2.66 -12.39
N ILE A 120 7.04 2.44 -12.50
CA ILE A 120 7.94 2.29 -11.37
C ILE A 120 9.08 3.30 -11.54
N ARG A 121 9.35 4.09 -10.50
CA ARG A 121 10.49 5.02 -10.44
C ARG A 121 11.48 4.55 -9.39
N ALA A 122 12.69 4.21 -9.84
CA ALA A 122 13.78 3.86 -8.94
C ALA A 122 14.72 5.07 -8.74
N ASN A 123 15.10 5.35 -7.49
CA ASN A 123 16.14 6.32 -7.15
C ASN A 123 17.39 5.66 -6.55
N GLY A 124 18.51 6.39 -6.57
CA GLY A 124 19.73 6.00 -5.87
C GLY A 124 19.61 6.07 -4.36
N HIS A 125 20.63 5.59 -3.65
CA HIS A 125 20.73 5.82 -2.21
C HIS A 125 21.14 7.27 -1.96
N LEU A 126 20.48 7.91 -1.00
CA LEU A 126 20.81 9.26 -0.59
C LEU A 126 22.20 9.28 0.07
N MET A 127 23.00 10.28 -0.29
CA MET A 127 24.30 10.56 0.31
C MET A 127 24.18 11.80 1.19
N LEU A 128 25.01 11.90 2.23
CA LEU A 128 25.08 13.09 3.09
C LEU A 128 26.47 13.69 2.98
N ASN A 129 26.55 14.94 2.50
CA ASN A 129 27.80 15.65 2.20
C ASN A 129 28.76 14.88 1.27
N GLY A 130 28.21 14.18 0.27
CA GLY A 130 28.99 13.37 -0.67
C GLY A 130 29.44 12.01 -0.14
N GLU A 131 29.16 11.70 1.13
CA GLU A 131 29.53 10.43 1.76
C GLU A 131 28.32 9.55 2.07
N LYS A 132 28.58 8.24 2.20
CA LYS A 132 27.54 7.27 2.57
C LYS A 132 27.04 7.58 3.98
N MET A 133 25.72 7.64 4.15
CA MET A 133 25.13 7.78 5.48
C MET A 133 25.41 6.53 6.33
N ALA A 134 26.06 6.71 7.47
CA ALA A 134 26.37 5.65 8.42
C ALA A 134 26.41 6.18 9.85
N LYS A 135 25.73 5.49 10.77
CA LYS A 135 25.72 5.86 12.20
C LYS A 135 27.12 5.77 12.83
N SER A 136 27.93 4.81 12.38
CA SER A 136 29.28 4.55 12.94
C SER A 136 30.29 5.65 12.64
N THR A 137 30.13 6.42 11.55
CA THR A 137 31.02 7.52 11.18
C THR A 137 30.54 8.88 11.72
N GLY A 138 29.39 8.91 12.39
CA GLY A 138 28.72 10.16 12.76
C GLY A 138 28.03 10.88 11.59
N ASN A 139 28.19 10.41 10.35
CA ASN A 139 27.55 10.96 9.17
C ASN A 139 26.14 10.38 8.99
N PHE A 140 25.22 10.77 9.88
CA PHE A 140 23.84 10.30 9.87
C PHE A 140 22.90 11.40 10.38
N MET A 141 21.72 11.48 9.79
CA MET A 141 20.69 12.44 10.21
C MET A 141 19.32 11.79 10.07
N THR A 142 18.50 11.86 11.12
CA THR A 142 17.10 11.43 11.02
C THR A 142 16.26 12.52 10.34
N LEU A 143 15.07 12.17 9.85
CA LEU A 143 14.12 13.16 9.33
C LEU A 143 13.78 14.23 10.38
N ARG A 144 13.67 13.84 11.66
CA ARG A 144 13.42 14.78 12.76
C ARG A 144 14.57 15.77 12.90
N ASP A 145 15.82 15.28 12.96
CA ASP A 145 17.01 16.13 13.09
C ASP A 145 17.11 17.11 11.91
N LEU A 146 16.82 16.64 10.69
CA LEU A 146 16.82 17.46 9.47
C LEU A 146 15.82 18.62 9.58
N VAL A 147 14.58 18.33 9.99
CA VAL A 147 13.51 19.33 10.14
C VAL A 147 13.78 20.27 11.31
N GLU A 148 14.26 19.78 12.44
CA GLU A 148 14.60 20.63 13.61
C GLU A 148 15.77 21.56 13.30
N LYS A 149 16.74 21.12 12.50
CA LYS A 149 17.93 21.90 12.15
C LYS A 149 17.70 22.90 11.03
N TYR A 150 16.98 22.52 9.98
CA TYR A 150 16.86 23.33 8.75
C TYR A 150 15.44 23.78 8.44
N GLY A 151 14.42 23.27 9.14
CA GLY A 151 13.02 23.46 8.80
C GLY A 151 12.55 22.55 7.66
N ALA A 152 11.25 22.32 7.58
CA ALA A 152 10.66 21.42 6.59
C ALA A 152 10.88 21.89 5.15
N ASP A 153 10.73 23.19 4.88
CA ASP A 153 10.78 23.72 3.51
C ASP A 153 12.19 23.69 2.93
N ALA A 154 13.19 24.18 3.67
CA ALA A 154 14.58 24.15 3.22
C ALA A 154 15.06 22.71 3.01
N SER A 155 14.68 21.80 3.91
CA SER A 155 14.96 20.37 3.78
C SER A 155 14.38 19.77 2.50
N ARG A 156 13.12 20.11 2.16
CA ARG A 156 12.45 19.62 0.95
C ARG A 156 13.10 20.14 -0.32
N ILE A 157 13.50 21.42 -0.35
CA ILE A 157 14.20 22.00 -1.51
C ILE A 157 15.56 21.30 -1.70
N ALA A 158 16.31 21.08 -0.62
CA ALA A 158 17.59 20.38 -0.70
C ALA A 158 17.43 18.92 -1.19
N ILE A 159 16.38 18.21 -0.77
CA ILE A 159 16.10 16.84 -1.26
C ILE A 159 15.59 16.84 -2.71
N ALA A 160 14.90 17.89 -3.16
CA ALA A 160 14.47 18.01 -4.55
C ALA A 160 15.64 18.22 -5.52
N ASP A 161 16.76 18.78 -5.05
CA ASP A 161 18.02 18.98 -5.78
C ASP A 161 19.03 17.82 -5.60
N ALA A 162 18.62 16.73 -4.93
CA ALA A 162 19.49 15.60 -4.57
C ALA A 162 19.60 14.51 -5.65
#